data_AF-A0A066WR82-F1
#
_entry.id   AF-A0A066WR82-F1
#
_cell.length_a   1.000
_cell.length_b   1.000
_cell.length_c   1.000
_cell.angle_alpha   90.00
_cell.angle_beta   90.00
_cell.angle_gamma   90.00
#
_symmetry.space_group_name_H-M   'P 1'
#
loop_
_entity.id
_entity.type
_entity.pdbx_description
1 polymer ?
#
loop_
_entity_poly.entity_id
_entity_poly.type
_entity_poly.pdbx_seq_one_letter_code
_entity_poly.pdbx_strand_id
1 'polypeptide(L)'
;MKKTVSFLVIVILLFSCKKDGVEKPDRLIDKEVMENIIYDMSLLDAIKYNEPSITEKYKVNPKEFIYKKYKVDSTQFAQSNIYYASDFDGYKAMYDNVIKRIEAKKTVLDSVIKKEFKRDSLVKVKKEQDSIKLAKKAALVKKKDSLQKIKKKDSLLLLKKKPKNKKEVPTTIKSKVIKNGVQIN
;
A
#
# COMPACT_ATOMS: atom_id res chain seq x y z
N MET A 1 -27.12 -63.47 -23.43
CA MET A 1 -27.09 -62.01 -23.11
C MET A 1 -25.94 -61.61 -22.17
N LYS A 2 -25.57 -62.39 -21.13
CA LYS A 2 -24.44 -62.02 -20.24
C LYS A 2 -23.06 -62.00 -20.92
N LYS A 3 -22.79 -62.91 -21.87
CA LYS A 3 -21.48 -63.02 -22.56
C LYS A 3 -21.23 -61.88 -23.57
N THR A 4 -22.28 -61.37 -24.21
CA THR A 4 -22.17 -60.24 -25.15
C THR A 4 -21.93 -58.92 -24.43
N VAL A 5 -22.54 -58.72 -23.26
CA VAL A 5 -22.28 -57.57 -22.39
C VAL A 5 -20.85 -57.58 -21.86
N SER A 6 -20.35 -58.76 -21.43
CA SER A 6 -18.96 -58.91 -20.99
C SER A 6 -17.95 -58.58 -22.10
N PHE A 7 -18.24 -58.98 -23.34
CA PHE A 7 -17.39 -58.68 -24.48
C PHE A 7 -17.40 -57.18 -24.83
N LEU A 8 -18.57 -56.54 -24.79
CA LEU A 8 -18.70 -55.09 -25.00
C LEU A 8 -17.91 -54.28 -23.96
N VAL A 9 -17.94 -54.67 -22.69
CA VAL A 9 -17.17 -54.03 -21.62
C VAL A 9 -15.66 -54.16 -21.87
N ILE A 10 -15.20 -55.33 -22.31
CA ILE A 10 -13.78 -55.55 -22.66
C ILE A 10 -13.35 -54.70 -23.85
N VAL A 11 -14.19 -54.59 -24.89
CA VAL A 11 -13.90 -53.73 -26.05
C VAL A 11 -13.81 -52.26 -25.65
N ILE A 12 -14.70 -51.77 -24.80
CA ILE A 12 -14.67 -50.37 -24.30
C ILE A 12 -13.40 -50.10 -23.48
N LEU A 13 -12.93 -51.08 -22.68
CA LEU A 13 -11.69 -50.96 -21.91
C LEU A 13 -10.44 -50.90 -22.81
N LEU A 14 -10.45 -51.58 -23.97
CA LEU A 14 -9.32 -51.57 -24.93
C LEU A 14 -9.23 -50.28 -25.75
N PHE A 15 -10.34 -49.55 -25.94
CA PHE A 15 -10.34 -48.23 -26.59
C PHE A 15 -10.06 -47.07 -25.62
N SER A 16 -9.89 -47.33 -24.31
CA SER A 16 -9.50 -46.32 -23.32
C SER A 16 -7.99 -46.00 -23.36
N CYS A 17 -7.39 -46.01 -24.55
CA CYS A 17 -6.05 -45.50 -24.77
C CYS A 17 -6.13 -43.96 -24.71
N LYS A 18 -5.91 -43.40 -23.52
CA LYS A 18 -5.73 -41.97 -23.36
C LYS A 18 -4.49 -41.59 -24.15
N LYS A 19 -4.61 -40.67 -25.10
CA LYS A 19 -3.43 -40.00 -25.66
C LYS A 19 -2.71 -39.33 -24.50
N ASP A 20 -1.50 -39.80 -24.21
CA ASP A 20 -0.65 -39.29 -23.14
C ASP A 20 -0.09 -37.93 -23.55
N GLY A 21 -0.91 -36.88 -23.42
CA GLY A 21 -0.50 -35.52 -23.70
C GLY A 21 -1.67 -34.61 -24.06
N VAL A 22 -1.59 -33.35 -23.64
CA VAL A 22 -2.51 -32.32 -24.11
C VAL A 22 -2.07 -31.90 -25.52
N GLU A 23 -2.94 -32.09 -26.51
CA GLU A 23 -2.68 -31.63 -27.87
C GLU A 23 -2.59 -30.10 -27.93
N LYS A 24 -1.69 -29.59 -28.77
CA LYS A 24 -1.53 -28.15 -28.97
C LYS A 24 -2.78 -27.57 -29.66
N PRO A 25 -3.48 -26.59 -29.07
CA PRO A 25 -4.66 -26.01 -29.71
C PRO A 25 -4.27 -25.14 -30.91
N ASP A 26 -5.11 -25.13 -31.94
CA ASP A 26 -4.87 -24.35 -33.18
C ASP A 26 -4.67 -22.85 -32.92
N ARG A 27 -5.41 -22.32 -31.94
CA ARG A 27 -5.38 -20.90 -31.54
C ARG A 27 -4.66 -20.71 -30.21
N LEU A 28 -3.51 -21.35 -30.02
CA LEU A 28 -2.72 -21.19 -28.79
C LEU A 28 -2.37 -19.71 -28.54
N ILE A 29 -2.63 -19.22 -27.33
CA ILE A 29 -2.15 -17.91 -26.88
C ILE A 29 -0.64 -17.99 -26.69
N ASP A 30 0.12 -17.07 -27.28
CA ASP A 30 1.57 -17.04 -27.12
C ASP A 30 2.00 -16.96 -25.65
N LYS A 31 3.12 -17.61 -25.32
CA LYS A 31 3.60 -17.74 -23.93
C LYS A 31 3.74 -16.38 -23.24
N GLU A 32 4.34 -15.40 -23.92
CA GLU A 32 4.52 -14.04 -23.40
C GLU A 32 3.18 -13.33 -23.17
N VAL A 33 2.21 -13.55 -24.04
CA VAL A 33 0.85 -13.02 -23.89
C VAL A 33 0.15 -13.69 -22.71
N MET A 34 0.34 -15.00 -22.52
CA MET A 34 -0.19 -15.74 -21.38
C MET A 34 0.41 -15.25 -20.05
N GLU A 35 1.72 -15.01 -19.98
CA GLU A 35 2.37 -14.39 -18.82
C GLU A 35 1.79 -13.00 -18.51
N ASN A 36 1.52 -12.19 -19.53
CA ASN A 36 0.88 -10.88 -19.37
C ASN A 36 -0.57 -10.99 -18.88
N ILE A 37 -1.33 -11.97 -19.38
CA ILE A 37 -2.68 -12.29 -18.91
C ILE A 37 -2.65 -12.68 -17.42
N ILE A 38 -1.75 -13.58 -17.02
CA ILE A 38 -1.59 -14.02 -15.63
C ILE A 38 -1.25 -12.82 -14.73
N TYR A 39 -0.34 -11.95 -15.16
CA TYR A 39 0.04 -10.74 -14.43
C TYR A 39 -1.16 -9.80 -14.20
N ASP A 40 -1.91 -9.47 -15.26
CA ASP A 40 -3.05 -8.57 -15.13
C ASP A 40 -4.21 -9.19 -14.35
N MET A 41 -4.48 -10.48 -14.55
CA MET A 41 -5.50 -11.20 -13.77
C MET A 41 -5.15 -11.15 -12.28
N SER A 42 -3.89 -11.40 -11.93
CA SER A 42 -3.39 -11.32 -10.55
C SER A 42 -3.58 -9.92 -9.95
N LEU A 43 -3.37 -8.86 -10.74
CA LEU A 43 -3.58 -7.49 -10.29
C LEU A 43 -5.08 -7.18 -10.10
N LEU A 44 -5.92 -7.60 -11.04
CA LEU A 44 -7.37 -7.41 -10.95
C LEU A 44 -7.97 -8.16 -9.77
N ASP A 45 -7.51 -9.39 -9.51
CA ASP A 45 -7.91 -10.16 -8.34
C ASP A 45 -7.46 -9.47 -7.05
N ALA A 46 -6.22 -9.00 -6.98
CA ALA A 46 -5.74 -8.24 -5.82
C ALA A 46 -6.59 -6.99 -5.57
N ILE A 47 -6.94 -6.22 -6.61
CA ILE A 47 -7.83 -5.05 -6.48
C ILE A 47 -9.20 -5.48 -5.99
N LYS A 48 -9.79 -6.51 -6.59
CA LYS A 48 -11.12 -7.02 -6.23
C LYS A 48 -11.21 -7.45 -4.77
N TYR A 49 -10.16 -8.10 -4.24
CA TYR A 49 -10.14 -8.57 -2.86
C TYR A 49 -9.80 -7.48 -1.84
N ASN A 50 -8.92 -6.53 -2.19
CA ASN A 50 -8.52 -5.47 -1.25
C ASN A 50 -9.48 -4.28 -1.24
N GLU A 51 -10.09 -3.95 -2.38
CA GLU A 51 -11.01 -2.83 -2.51
C GLU A 51 -12.19 -3.20 -3.44
N PRO A 52 -13.14 -4.03 -2.95
CA PRO A 52 -14.27 -4.49 -3.75
C PRO A 52 -15.10 -3.34 -4.35
N SER A 53 -15.18 -2.21 -3.63
CA SER A 53 -15.93 -1.01 -3.99
C SER A 53 -15.50 -0.42 -5.35
N ILE A 54 -14.22 -0.55 -5.72
CA ILE A 54 -13.69 -0.08 -7.01
C ILE A 54 -14.33 -0.86 -8.15
N THR A 55 -14.39 -2.18 -8.03
CA THR A 55 -14.91 -3.05 -9.09
C THR A 55 -16.40 -2.76 -9.36
N GLU A 56 -17.17 -2.52 -8.30
CA GLU A 56 -18.58 -2.12 -8.38
C GLU A 56 -18.75 -0.72 -8.97
N LYS A 57 -17.96 0.25 -8.50
CA LYS A 57 -17.99 1.64 -8.96
C LYS A 57 -17.71 1.77 -10.46
N TYR A 58 -16.68 1.09 -10.94
CA TYR A 58 -16.30 1.14 -12.35
C TYR A 58 -17.03 0.11 -13.21
N LYS A 59 -17.88 -0.74 -12.61
CA LYS A 59 -18.63 -1.83 -13.27
C LYS A 59 -17.72 -2.67 -14.18
N VAL A 60 -16.50 -2.93 -13.73
CA VAL A 60 -15.50 -3.66 -14.52
C VAL A 60 -15.62 -5.14 -14.19
N ASN A 61 -15.90 -5.97 -15.20
CA ASN A 61 -15.76 -7.41 -15.09
C ASN A 61 -14.30 -7.80 -15.44
N PRO A 62 -13.51 -8.34 -14.50
CA PRO A 62 -12.11 -8.69 -14.74
C PRO A 62 -11.91 -9.62 -15.94
N LYS A 63 -12.78 -10.62 -16.11
CA LYS A 63 -12.66 -11.59 -17.22
C LYS A 63 -12.88 -10.91 -18.56
N GLU A 64 -13.94 -10.11 -18.67
CA GLU A 64 -14.21 -9.37 -19.90
C GLU A 64 -13.12 -8.36 -20.22
N PHE A 65 -12.56 -7.71 -19.21
CA PHE A 65 -11.44 -6.80 -19.38
C PHE A 65 -10.23 -7.52 -20.00
N ILE A 66 -9.86 -8.68 -19.47
CA ILE A 66 -8.75 -9.50 -19.99
C ILE A 66 -9.01 -9.92 -21.43
N TYR A 67 -10.20 -10.46 -21.72
CA TYR A 67 -10.56 -10.90 -23.08
C TYR A 67 -10.49 -9.75 -24.09
N LYS A 68 -11.00 -8.57 -23.72
CA LYS A 68 -10.93 -7.36 -24.56
C LYS A 68 -9.50 -6.86 -24.74
N LYS A 69 -8.70 -6.79 -23.67
CA LYS A 69 -7.33 -6.27 -23.70
C LYS A 69 -6.41 -7.12 -24.57
N TYR A 70 -6.50 -8.44 -24.45
CA TYR A 70 -5.62 -9.38 -25.15
C TYR A 70 -6.19 -9.92 -26.45
N LYS A 71 -7.43 -9.55 -26.79
CA LYS A 71 -8.16 -10.04 -27.98
C LYS A 71 -8.26 -11.57 -28.01
N VAL A 72 -8.52 -12.15 -26.84
CA VAL A 72 -8.68 -13.60 -26.66
C VAL A 72 -10.11 -13.92 -26.26
N ASP A 73 -10.61 -15.06 -26.69
CA ASP A 73 -11.92 -15.56 -26.25
C ASP A 73 -11.79 -16.57 -25.09
N SER A 74 -12.90 -16.84 -24.41
CA SER A 74 -12.90 -17.74 -23.25
C SER A 74 -12.46 -19.16 -23.58
N THR A 75 -12.80 -19.65 -24.77
CA THR A 75 -12.49 -21.01 -25.22
C THR A 75 -11.00 -21.11 -25.54
N GLN A 76 -10.47 -20.12 -26.26
CA GLN A 76 -9.06 -19.97 -26.58
C GLN A 76 -8.21 -19.92 -25.31
N PHE A 77 -8.62 -19.10 -24.33
CA PHE A 77 -7.94 -19.01 -23.05
C PHE A 77 -7.98 -20.35 -22.30
N ALA A 78 -9.14 -20.99 -22.19
CA ALA A 78 -9.26 -22.27 -21.50
C ALA A 78 -8.38 -23.36 -22.14
N GLN A 79 -8.40 -23.48 -23.46
CA GLN A 79 -7.57 -24.44 -24.20
C GLN A 79 -6.07 -24.17 -24.02
N SER A 80 -5.66 -22.91 -24.14
CA SER A 80 -4.26 -22.50 -23.94
C SER A 80 -3.81 -22.75 -22.50
N ASN A 81 -4.67 -22.48 -21.52
CA ASN A 81 -4.41 -22.76 -20.12
C ASN A 81 -4.20 -24.25 -19.85
N ILE A 82 -5.05 -25.12 -20.43
CA ILE A 82 -4.89 -26.57 -20.31
C ILE A 82 -3.58 -27.04 -20.98
N TYR A 83 -3.26 -26.52 -22.17
CA TYR A 83 -2.01 -26.81 -22.86
C TYR A 83 -0.79 -26.44 -22.02
N TYR A 84 -0.72 -25.22 -21.51
CA TYR A 84 0.43 -24.82 -20.70
C TYR A 84 0.49 -25.54 -19.35
N ALA A 85 -0.64 -25.79 -18.70
CA ALA A 85 -0.69 -26.53 -17.44
C ALA A 85 -0.28 -28.01 -17.57
N SER A 86 -0.18 -28.54 -18.81
CA SER A 86 0.32 -29.90 -19.05
C SER A 86 1.83 -30.03 -18.85
N ASP A 87 2.58 -28.93 -18.99
CA ASP A 87 4.01 -28.82 -18.65
C ASP A 87 4.14 -28.07 -17.31
N PHE A 88 4.28 -28.82 -16.22
CA PHE A 88 4.33 -28.24 -14.87
C PHE A 88 5.48 -27.24 -14.70
N ASP A 89 6.69 -27.58 -15.16
CA ASP A 89 7.87 -26.74 -14.98
C ASP A 89 7.77 -25.47 -15.82
N GLY A 90 7.32 -25.60 -17.07
CA GLY A 90 7.07 -24.45 -17.95
C GLY A 90 5.97 -23.54 -17.42
N TYR A 91 4.88 -24.11 -16.89
CA TYR A 91 3.78 -23.35 -16.31
C TYR A 91 4.21 -22.62 -15.04
N LYS A 92 4.93 -23.31 -14.15
CA LYS A 92 5.49 -22.72 -12.93
C LYS A 92 6.42 -21.56 -13.27
N ALA A 93 7.29 -21.71 -14.26
CA ALA A 93 8.21 -20.65 -14.68
C ALA A 93 7.47 -19.36 -15.09
N MET A 94 6.31 -19.48 -15.76
CA MET A 94 5.48 -18.32 -16.08
C MET A 94 4.99 -17.59 -14.83
N TYR A 95 4.49 -18.31 -13.82
CA TYR A 95 4.09 -17.71 -12.54
C TYR A 95 5.27 -17.09 -11.79
N ASP A 96 6.42 -17.77 -11.74
CA ASP A 96 7.62 -17.25 -11.09
C ASP A 96 8.07 -15.93 -11.75
N ASN A 97 8.00 -15.83 -13.08
CA ASN A 97 8.30 -14.61 -13.83
C ASN A 97 7.33 -13.47 -13.47
N VAL A 98 6.03 -13.79 -13.38
CA VAL A 98 5.00 -12.83 -12.98
C VAL A 98 5.24 -12.34 -11.55
N ILE A 99 5.55 -13.22 -10.61
CA ILE A 99 5.85 -12.88 -9.21
C ILE A 99 7.06 -11.95 -9.15
N LYS A 100 8.17 -12.29 -9.83
CA LYS A 100 9.38 -11.44 -9.90
C LYS A 100 9.04 -10.06 -10.46
N ARG A 101 8.21 -9.98 -11.51
CA ARG A 101 7.77 -8.70 -12.10
C ARG A 101 6.97 -7.86 -11.10
N ILE A 102 6.08 -8.48 -10.33
CA ILE A 102 5.29 -7.81 -9.29
C ILE A 102 6.21 -7.30 -8.18
N GLU A 103 7.14 -8.12 -7.70
CA GLU A 103 8.10 -7.74 -6.66
C GLU A 103 9.02 -6.58 -7.10
N ALA A 104 9.53 -6.63 -8.33
CA ALA A 104 10.32 -5.55 -8.90
C ALA A 104 9.55 -4.23 -8.95
N LYS A 105 8.27 -4.27 -9.32
CA LYS A 105 7.42 -3.06 -9.31
C LYS A 105 7.12 -2.56 -7.90
N LYS A 106 6.86 -3.48 -6.97
CA LYS A 106 6.62 -3.16 -5.55
C LYS A 106 7.82 -2.45 -4.93
N THR A 107 9.02 -3.00 -5.08
CA THR A 107 10.25 -2.43 -4.51
C THR A 107 10.55 -1.02 -5.02
N VAL A 108 10.30 -0.77 -6.31
CA VAL A 108 10.38 0.57 -6.90
C VAL A 108 9.37 1.51 -6.25
N LEU A 109 8.11 1.08 -6.13
CA LEU A 109 7.04 1.90 -5.56
C LEU A 109 7.29 2.22 -4.07
N ASP A 110 7.69 1.22 -3.28
CA ASP A 110 8.04 1.37 -1.86
C ASP A 110 9.19 2.37 -1.67
N SER A 111 10.17 2.34 -2.59
CA SER A 111 11.30 3.28 -2.58
C SER A 111 10.87 4.71 -2.90
N VAL A 112 9.92 4.90 -3.82
CA VAL A 112 9.35 6.22 -4.15
C VAL A 112 8.56 6.75 -2.96
N ILE A 113 7.64 5.95 -2.42
CA ILE A 113 6.81 6.29 -1.26
C ILE A 113 7.68 6.70 -0.07
N LYS A 114 8.74 5.94 0.24
CA LYS A 114 9.68 6.26 1.33
C LYS A 114 10.44 7.57 1.09
N LYS A 115 10.78 7.91 -0.15
CA LYS A 115 11.42 9.19 -0.50
C LYS A 115 10.44 10.35 -0.32
N GLU A 116 9.18 10.19 -0.71
CA GLU A 116 8.14 11.20 -0.54
C GLU A 116 7.86 11.47 0.95
N PHE A 117 7.64 10.42 1.76
CA PHE A 117 7.45 10.57 3.20
C PHE A 117 8.64 11.27 3.89
N LYS A 118 9.88 10.97 3.47
CA LYS A 118 11.07 11.67 3.97
C LYS A 118 11.07 13.13 3.57
N ARG A 119 10.72 13.48 2.33
CA ARG A 119 10.65 14.88 1.89
C ARG A 119 9.58 15.64 2.66
N ASP A 120 8.39 15.08 2.83
CA ASP A 120 7.30 15.73 3.56
C ASP A 120 7.64 15.94 5.03
N SER A 121 8.29 14.95 5.65
CA SER A 121 8.79 15.05 7.03
C SER A 121 9.86 16.13 7.16
N LEU A 122 10.83 16.19 6.23
CA LEU A 122 11.90 17.19 6.24
C LEU A 122 11.38 18.60 5.96
N VAL A 123 10.37 18.75 5.10
CA VAL A 123 9.69 20.04 4.83
C VAL A 123 8.96 20.51 6.09
N LYS A 124 8.28 19.62 6.81
CA LYS A 124 7.62 19.95 8.08
C LYS A 124 8.64 20.37 9.14
N VAL A 125 9.74 19.63 9.30
CA VAL A 125 10.82 19.98 10.25
C VAL A 125 11.49 21.32 9.91
N LYS A 126 11.75 21.62 8.64
CA LYS A 126 12.32 22.92 8.23
C LYS A 126 11.39 24.09 8.55
N LYS A 127 10.09 23.95 8.26
CA LYS A 127 9.08 24.98 8.59
C LYS A 127 9.00 25.26 10.10
N GLU A 128 9.09 24.22 10.93
CA GLU A 128 9.08 24.40 12.38
C GLU A 128 10.38 25.04 12.90
N GLN A 129 11.54 24.68 12.34
CA GLN A 129 12.81 25.32 12.71
C GLN A 129 12.88 26.81 12.33
N ASP A 130 12.35 27.18 11.17
CA ASP A 130 12.31 28.58 10.74
C ASP A 130 11.37 29.42 11.62
N SER A 131 10.24 28.84 12.02
CA SER A 131 9.30 29.44 12.96
C SER A 131 9.92 29.66 14.34
N ILE A 132 10.66 28.67 14.86
CA ILE A 132 11.35 28.76 16.16
C ILE A 132 12.52 29.76 16.10
N LYS A 133 13.28 29.80 14.99
CA LYS A 133 14.36 30.79 14.82
C LYS A 133 13.82 32.22 14.76
N LEU A 134 12.68 32.44 14.10
CA LEU A 134 12.03 33.74 14.03
C LEU A 134 11.53 34.19 15.41
N ALA A 135 10.89 33.30 16.17
CA ALA A 135 10.45 33.58 17.54
C ALA A 135 11.63 33.88 18.48
N LYS A 136 12.75 33.15 18.36
CA LYS A 136 13.98 33.41 19.14
C LYS A 136 14.63 34.75 18.79
N LYS A 137 14.66 35.14 17.51
CA LYS A 137 15.16 36.47 17.11
C LYS A 137 14.29 37.60 17.66
N ALA A 138 12.96 37.45 17.60
CA ALA A 138 12.03 38.44 18.16
C ALA A 138 12.19 38.60 19.69
N ALA A 139 12.42 37.51 20.41
CA ALA A 139 12.68 37.54 21.85
C ALA A 139 14.02 38.21 22.23
N LEU A 140 15.07 38.02 21.41
CA LEU A 140 16.38 38.66 21.62
C LEU A 140 16.37 40.16 21.34
N VAL A 141 15.56 40.63 20.38
CA VAL A 141 15.38 42.06 20.10
C VAL A 141 14.66 42.76 21.26
N LYS A 142 13.57 42.20 21.79
CA LYS A 142 12.87 42.74 22.98
C LYS A 142 13.74 42.80 24.24
N LYS A 143 14.68 41.87 24.40
CA LYS A 143 15.61 41.85 25.55
C LYS A 143 16.67 42.97 25.47
N LYS A 144 17.08 43.39 24.27
CA LYS A 144 18.04 44.50 24.08
C LYS A 144 17.42 45.86 24.41
N ASP A 145 16.16 46.09 24.07
CA ASP A 145 15.44 47.34 24.38
C ASP A 145 15.19 47.51 25.89
N SER A 146 15.06 46.40 26.62
CA SER A 146 14.86 46.41 28.07
C SER A 146 16.14 46.69 28.87
N LEU A 147 17.32 46.38 28.31
CA LEU A 147 18.62 46.57 29.00
C LEU A 147 19.16 48.01 28.90
N GLN A 148 18.74 48.80 27.90
CA GLN A 148 19.09 50.23 27.84
C GLN A 148 18.30 51.08 28.84
N LYS A 149 17.16 50.58 29.32
CA LYS A 149 16.29 51.29 30.29
C LYS A 149 16.73 51.14 31.75
N ILE A 150 17.59 50.16 32.07
CA ILE A 150 18.04 49.87 33.44
C ILE A 150 19.25 50.73 33.84
N LYS A 151 20.19 51.04 32.93
CA LYS A 151 21.40 51.83 33.26
C LYS A 151 21.15 53.30 33.66
N LYS A 152 19.92 53.82 33.53
CA LYS A 152 19.59 55.22 33.88
C LYS A 152 18.88 55.40 35.23
N LYS A 153 18.56 54.33 35.97
CA LYS A 153 17.72 54.45 37.19
C LYS A 153 18.41 54.20 38.53
N ASP A 154 19.66 53.74 38.56
CA ASP A 154 20.32 53.42 39.83
C ASP A 154 21.01 54.61 40.52
N SER A 155 21.00 55.80 39.93
CA SER A 155 21.54 57.01 40.60
C SER A 155 20.52 57.75 41.50
N LEU A 156 19.25 57.34 41.56
CA LEU A 156 18.24 58.02 42.38
C LEU A 156 17.24 57.03 42.98
N LEU A 157 17.55 56.53 44.19
CA LEU A 157 16.64 56.40 45.35
C LEU A 157 17.14 55.36 46.36
N LEU A 158 18.22 55.74 47.05
CA LEU A 158 18.33 55.49 48.48
C LEU A 158 17.27 56.34 49.20
N LEU A 159 16.12 55.75 49.58
CA LEU A 159 15.47 56.02 50.87
C LEU A 159 14.19 55.18 51.06
N LYS A 160 14.15 54.48 52.20
CA LYS A 160 12.95 54.19 53.02
C LYS A 160 11.90 53.20 52.46
N LYS A 161 12.00 51.94 52.90
CA LYS A 161 11.24 51.32 54.02
C LYS A 161 10.95 49.83 53.80
N LYS A 162 11.15 49.09 54.89
CA LYS A 162 10.91 47.65 55.10
C LYS A 162 9.42 47.39 55.50
N PRO A 163 8.98 46.14 55.77
CA PRO A 163 7.95 45.42 55.02
C PRO A 163 6.62 45.24 55.79
N LYS A 164 5.54 44.80 55.13
CA LYS A 164 4.42 44.10 55.80
C LYS A 164 3.81 43.00 54.94
N ASN A 165 3.31 42.02 55.69
CA ASN A 165 3.11 40.61 55.42
C ASN A 165 1.63 40.29 55.10
N LYS A 166 1.41 39.08 54.56
CA LYS A 166 0.23 38.20 54.74
C LYS A 166 -0.97 38.35 53.77
N LYS A 167 -1.24 37.31 52.96
CA LYS A 167 -2.20 36.23 53.25
C LYS A 167 -2.35 35.21 52.10
N GLU A 168 -2.79 34.01 52.49
CA GLU A 168 -2.87 32.72 51.78
C GLU A 168 -3.93 32.62 50.65
N VAL A 169 -3.53 31.96 49.54
CA VAL A 169 -4.09 30.77 48.79
C VAL A 169 -5.48 30.26 49.25
N PRO A 170 -6.42 29.74 48.40
CA PRO A 170 -6.26 28.78 47.28
C PRO A 170 -7.13 29.10 46.03
N THR A 171 -7.09 28.43 44.86
CA THR A 171 -7.26 26.98 44.64
C THR A 171 -7.04 26.66 43.15
N THR A 172 -6.46 25.48 42.93
CA THR A 172 -6.44 24.61 41.75
C THR A 172 -7.41 24.84 40.59
N ILE A 173 -6.89 24.84 39.36
CA ILE A 173 -7.54 24.21 38.20
C ILE A 173 -6.52 23.30 37.52
N LYS A 174 -6.86 22.01 37.46
CA LYS A 174 -6.07 20.92 36.88
C LYS A 174 -6.03 21.04 35.35
N SER A 175 -4.84 20.97 34.78
CA SER A 175 -4.63 20.77 33.34
C SER A 175 -5.02 19.35 32.93
N LYS A 176 -5.94 19.20 31.97
CA LYS A 176 -6.26 17.91 31.33
C LYS A 176 -5.32 17.71 30.14
N VAL A 177 -4.45 16.71 30.23
CA VAL A 177 -3.58 16.25 29.14
C VAL A 177 -4.22 15.00 28.54
N ILE A 178 -4.47 15.01 27.23
CA ILE A 178 -4.92 13.83 26.47
C ILE A 178 -3.70 13.28 25.74
N LYS A 179 -3.38 11.99 25.95
CA LYS A 179 -2.42 11.24 25.16
C LYS A 179 -2.99 9.85 24.90
N ASN A 180 -2.94 9.41 23.64
CA ASN A 180 -3.31 8.08 23.15
C ASN A 180 -4.81 7.72 23.15
N GLY A 181 -5.63 8.58 22.52
CA GLY A 181 -6.69 8.12 21.62
C GLY A 181 -7.80 7.21 22.13
N VAL A 182 -8.05 7.11 23.44
CA VAL A 182 -9.21 6.36 23.96
C VAL A 182 -9.96 7.24 24.95
N GLN A 183 -11.19 7.61 24.60
CA GLN A 183 -12.20 8.01 25.55
C GLN A 183 -12.97 6.77 25.97
N ILE A 184 -13.06 6.55 27.28
CA ILE A 184 -14.01 5.63 27.90
C ILE A 184 -14.85 6.49 28.84
N ASN A 185 -16.17 6.34 28.74
CA ASN A 185 -17.15 6.98 29.62
C ASN A 185 -16.91 6.63 31.08
#